data_AF-A0AAU3SH69-F1
#
_entry.id   AF-A0AAU3SH69-F1
#
_cell.length_a   1.000
_cell.length_b   1.000
_cell.length_c   1.000
_cell.angle_alpha   90.00
_cell.angle_beta   90.00
_cell.angle_gamma   90.00
#
_symmetry.space_group_name_H-M   'P 1'
#
loop_
_entity.id
_entity.type
_entity.pdbx_description
1 polymer ?
#
loop_
_entity_poly.entity_id
_entity_poly.type
_entity_poly.pdbx_seq_one_letter_code
_entity_poly.pdbx_strand_id
1 'polypeptide(L)'
;MNSYTPGTSTAVGRASALDAASAGWLRSLGLLERTTVADPAIRLLQRGIRSIPLGGLRDLLRGRPLGHPVHPVLVQVPIGCWLSAAVLDVVPGTQRAATTLTGVGLAGVAPAALAGWADWADLPPAQARVGLAHAVTNVAAVACYAASLTARLRGHPAKGRLWSLGGLAAVAVTGALGGHVAYRQAVGAQPGA
;
A
#
# COMPACT_ATOMS: atom_id res chain seq x y z
N MET A 1 -17.59 -13.99 51.70
CA MET A 1 -17.81 -13.06 50.58
C MET A 1 -16.47 -12.82 49.91
N ASN A 2 -16.21 -13.50 48.78
CA ASN A 2 -15.03 -13.22 47.95
C ASN A 2 -15.44 -12.20 46.89
N SER A 3 -14.91 -11.00 46.97
CA SER A 3 -15.05 -9.97 45.95
C SER A 3 -14.08 -10.27 44.80
N TYR A 4 -14.59 -10.80 43.69
CA TYR A 4 -13.86 -10.84 42.43
C TYR A 4 -13.97 -9.46 41.77
N THR A 5 -12.86 -8.75 41.66
CA THR A 5 -12.74 -7.54 40.82
C THR A 5 -12.26 -7.96 39.43
N PRO A 6 -13.01 -7.73 38.34
CA PRO A 6 -12.52 -7.98 36.99
C PRO A 6 -11.46 -6.92 36.64
N GLY A 7 -10.40 -7.33 35.95
CA GLY A 7 -9.33 -6.45 35.48
C GLY A 7 -9.81 -5.45 34.42
N THR A 8 -10.21 -4.26 34.84
CA THR A 8 -10.63 -3.13 33.98
C THR A 8 -9.47 -2.24 33.53
N SER A 9 -8.32 -2.32 34.20
CA SER A 9 -7.18 -1.41 33.98
C SER A 9 -6.49 -1.61 32.62
N THR A 10 -6.38 -2.85 32.14
CA THR A 10 -5.68 -3.19 30.89
C THR A 10 -6.49 -2.84 29.64
N ALA A 11 -7.82 -2.93 29.70
CA ALA A 11 -8.71 -2.58 28.58
C ALA A 11 -8.75 -1.06 28.33
N VAL A 12 -8.84 -0.26 29.40
CA VAL A 12 -8.80 1.21 29.32
C VAL A 12 -7.44 1.71 28.84
N GLY A 13 -6.34 1.09 29.28
CA GLY A 13 -4.98 1.44 28.82
C GLY A 13 -4.67 1.06 27.37
N ARG A 14 -5.29 0.00 26.81
CA ARG A 14 -5.15 -0.36 25.39
C ARG A 14 -5.96 0.57 24.48
N ALA A 15 -7.15 0.98 24.91
CA ALA A 15 -7.97 1.94 24.17
C ALA A 15 -7.23 3.28 23.99
N SER A 16 -6.60 3.80 25.05
CA SER A 16 -5.86 5.07 24.97
C SER A 16 -4.63 5.03 24.06
N ALA A 17 -3.92 3.90 23.99
CA ALA A 17 -2.77 3.73 23.09
C ALA A 17 -3.20 3.69 21.61
N LEU A 18 -4.29 2.99 21.30
CA LEU A 18 -4.86 2.94 19.95
C LEU A 18 -5.40 4.31 19.52
N ASP A 19 -6.02 5.05 20.43
CA ASP A 19 -6.50 6.40 20.17
C ASP A 19 -5.33 7.36 19.88
N ALA A 20 -4.27 7.30 20.68
CA ALA A 20 -3.07 8.10 20.46
C ALA A 20 -2.39 7.77 19.13
N ALA A 21 -2.30 6.49 18.77
CA ALA A 21 -1.75 6.03 17.49
C ALA A 21 -2.61 6.52 16.31
N SER A 22 -3.94 6.40 16.43
CA SER A 22 -4.90 6.86 15.41
C SER A 22 -4.82 8.37 15.22
N ALA A 23 -4.75 9.12 16.32
CA ALA A 23 -4.58 10.57 16.27
C ALA A 23 -3.23 10.96 15.65
N GLY A 24 -2.16 10.23 15.95
CA GLY A 24 -0.84 10.40 15.33
C GLY A 24 -0.86 10.16 13.82
N TRP A 25 -1.54 9.09 13.39
CA TRP A 25 -1.72 8.75 11.98
C TRP A 25 -2.49 9.83 11.23
N LEU A 26 -3.65 10.25 11.74
CA LEU A 26 -4.47 11.29 11.13
C LEU A 26 -3.74 12.64 11.05
N ARG A 27 -2.96 13.00 12.10
CA ARG A 27 -2.10 14.18 12.06
C ARG A 27 -1.06 14.08 10.93
N SER A 28 -0.43 12.91 10.78
CA SER A 28 0.56 12.67 9.73
C SER A 28 -0.02 12.78 8.33
N LEU A 29 -1.22 12.22 8.10
CA LEU A 29 -1.96 12.40 6.85
C LEU A 29 -2.27 13.87 6.58
N GLY A 30 -2.77 14.60 7.59
CA GLY A 30 -3.03 16.03 7.45
C GLY A 30 -1.77 16.84 7.13
N LEU A 31 -0.61 16.46 7.67
CA LEU A 31 0.67 17.10 7.33
C LEU A 31 1.08 16.81 5.88
N LEU A 32 0.92 15.57 5.41
CA LEU A 32 1.19 15.19 4.02
C LEU A 32 0.25 15.90 3.04
N GLU A 33 -1.02 16.07 3.38
CA GLU A 33 -1.97 16.78 2.52
C GLU A 33 -1.64 18.28 2.39
N ARG A 34 -1.05 18.88 3.42
CA ARG A 34 -0.75 20.32 3.47
C ARG A 34 0.65 20.68 2.96
N THR A 35 1.59 19.74 2.94
CA THR A 35 2.96 20.04 2.52
C THR A 35 3.04 20.34 1.03
N THR A 36 3.54 21.53 0.68
CA THR A 36 3.70 21.96 -0.71
C THR A 36 5.10 21.69 -1.26
N VAL A 37 6.00 21.17 -0.42
CA VAL A 37 7.42 20.96 -0.76
C VAL A 37 7.58 20.05 -1.98
N ALA A 38 6.75 19.02 -2.10
CA ALA A 38 6.79 18.08 -3.23
C ALA A 38 6.02 18.56 -4.47
N ASP A 39 5.29 19.67 -4.40
CA ASP A 39 4.38 20.09 -5.47
C ASP A 39 5.07 20.33 -6.82
N PRO A 40 6.27 20.95 -6.91
CA PRO A 40 6.95 21.11 -8.18
C PRO A 40 7.27 19.76 -8.84
N ALA A 41 7.74 18.79 -8.06
CA ALA A 41 8.04 17.43 -8.52
C ALA A 41 6.76 16.69 -8.92
N ILE A 42 5.69 16.79 -8.12
CA ILE A 42 4.38 16.21 -8.42
C ILE A 42 3.87 16.73 -9.76
N ARG A 43 3.87 18.06 -9.96
CA ARG A 43 3.42 18.67 -11.22
C ARG A 43 4.26 18.25 -12.42
N LEU A 44 5.57 18.04 -12.24
CA LEU A 44 6.44 17.56 -13.30
C LEU A 44 6.10 16.12 -13.67
N LEU A 45 5.98 15.23 -12.67
CA LEU A 45 5.63 13.82 -12.87
C LEU A 45 4.25 13.67 -13.51
N GLN A 46 3.23 14.38 -13.00
CA GLN A 46 1.88 14.36 -13.57
C GLN A 46 1.86 14.87 -15.02
N ARG A 47 2.66 15.89 -15.37
CA ARG A 47 2.80 16.35 -16.77
C ARG A 47 3.45 15.28 -17.63
N GLY A 48 4.53 14.67 -17.16
CA GLY A 48 5.21 13.57 -17.85
C GLY A 48 4.26 12.41 -18.14
N ILE A 49 3.55 11.91 -17.13
CA ILE A 49 2.61 10.79 -17.29
C ILE A 49 1.45 11.15 -18.24
N ARG A 50 0.92 12.36 -18.16
CA ARG A 50 -0.14 12.83 -19.07
C ARG A 50 0.33 12.98 -20.51
N SER A 51 1.60 13.30 -20.73
CA SER A 51 2.16 13.45 -22.08
C SER A 51 2.32 12.12 -22.84
N ILE A 52 2.27 10.98 -22.14
CA ILE A 52 2.39 9.66 -22.78
C ILE A 52 1.10 9.36 -23.58
N PRO A 53 1.20 9.15 -24.92
CA PRO A 53 0.04 8.94 -25.78
C PRO A 53 -0.44 7.48 -25.70
N LEU A 54 -1.07 7.12 -24.57
CA LEU A 54 -1.56 5.76 -24.33
C LEU A 54 -2.92 5.47 -24.99
N GLY A 55 -3.62 6.48 -25.53
CA GLY A 55 -4.93 6.30 -26.17
C GLY A 55 -5.91 5.49 -25.31
N GLY A 56 -6.59 4.51 -25.91
CA GLY A 56 -7.55 3.63 -25.22
C GLY A 56 -6.94 2.78 -24.09
N LEU A 57 -5.62 2.56 -24.07
CA LEU A 57 -4.96 1.88 -22.96
C LEU A 57 -5.04 2.72 -21.66
N ARG A 58 -5.06 4.06 -21.76
CA ARG A 58 -5.25 4.93 -20.59
C ARG A 58 -6.63 4.71 -19.98
N ASP A 59 -7.67 4.65 -20.81
CA ASP A 59 -9.04 4.40 -20.35
C ASP A 59 -9.17 3.01 -19.70
N LEU A 60 -8.49 1.99 -20.26
CA LEU A 60 -8.45 0.66 -19.66
C LEU A 60 -7.73 0.63 -18.32
N LEU A 61 -6.55 1.25 -18.22
CA LEU A 61 -5.76 1.32 -16.98
C LEU A 61 -6.51 2.04 -15.86
N ARG A 62 -7.32 3.04 -16.21
CA ARG A 62 -8.21 3.76 -15.28
C ARG A 62 -9.51 3.02 -14.99
N GLY A 63 -9.75 1.89 -15.65
CA GLY A 63 -10.94 1.06 -15.43
C GLY A 63 -12.24 1.62 -15.98
N ARG A 64 -12.17 2.50 -16.99
CA ARG A 64 -13.35 3.08 -17.64
C ARG A 64 -14.35 2.01 -18.14
N PRO A 65 -13.93 0.87 -18.72
CA PRO A 65 -14.84 -0.20 -19.11
C PRO A 65 -15.53 -0.90 -17.93
N LEU A 66 -14.90 -0.93 -16.75
CA LEU A 66 -15.44 -1.55 -15.54
C LEU A 66 -16.32 -0.59 -14.73
N GLY A 67 -16.26 0.71 -15.02
CA GLY A 67 -16.94 1.75 -14.25
C GLY A 67 -16.27 2.10 -12.92
N HIS A 68 -15.14 1.47 -12.58
CA HIS A 68 -14.37 1.74 -11.36
C HIS A 68 -12.86 1.56 -11.60
N PRO A 69 -11.99 2.17 -10.77
CA PRO A 69 -10.54 2.04 -10.90
C PRO A 69 -10.08 0.57 -10.91
N VAL A 70 -9.15 0.25 -11.80
CA VAL A 70 -8.56 -1.11 -11.92
C VAL A 70 -7.40 -1.30 -10.94
N HIS A 71 -6.71 -0.23 -10.53
CA HIS A 71 -5.59 -0.32 -9.60
C HIS A 71 -5.94 -1.07 -8.29
N PRO A 72 -7.05 -0.77 -7.58
CA PRO A 72 -7.46 -1.53 -6.38
C PRO A 72 -7.74 -3.01 -6.62
N VAL A 73 -8.13 -3.39 -7.84
CA VAL A 73 -8.33 -4.80 -8.22
C VAL A 73 -6.97 -5.48 -8.40
N LEU A 74 -6.06 -4.84 -9.14
CA LEU A 74 -4.76 -5.42 -9.45
C LEU A 74 -3.86 -5.58 -8.22
N VAL A 75 -3.93 -4.67 -7.25
CA VAL A 75 -3.13 -4.77 -6.01
C VAL A 75 -3.52 -5.96 -5.12
N GLN A 76 -4.68 -6.59 -5.33
CA GLN A 76 -5.04 -7.80 -4.60
C GLN A 76 -4.07 -8.95 -4.87
N VAL A 77 -3.48 -9.02 -6.07
CA VAL A 77 -2.49 -10.03 -6.43
C VAL A 77 -1.23 -9.94 -5.57
N PRO A 78 -0.47 -8.82 -5.55
CA PRO A 78 0.71 -8.70 -4.70
C PRO A 78 0.37 -8.86 -3.21
N ILE A 79 -0.72 -8.22 -2.73
CA ILE A 79 -1.12 -8.30 -1.32
C ILE A 79 -1.42 -9.76 -0.91
N GLY A 80 -2.25 -10.46 -1.68
CA GLY A 80 -2.61 -11.85 -1.42
C GLY A 80 -1.39 -12.76 -1.46
N CYS A 81 -0.56 -12.64 -2.49
CA CYS A 81 0.67 -13.45 -2.61
C CYS A 81 1.61 -13.25 -1.42
N TRP A 82 1.82 -12.01 -1.02
CA TRP A 82 2.77 -11.66 0.03
C TRP A 82 2.27 -11.98 1.44
N LEU A 83 0.97 -11.84 1.70
CA LEU A 83 0.33 -12.36 2.92
C LEU A 83 0.44 -13.87 2.99
N SER A 84 0.07 -14.58 1.92
CA SER A 84 0.19 -16.04 1.85
C SER A 84 1.64 -16.50 2.02
N ALA A 85 2.62 -15.81 1.42
CA ALA A 85 4.03 -16.10 1.61
C ALA A 85 4.47 -15.96 3.09
N ALA A 86 3.97 -14.93 3.79
CA ALA A 86 4.25 -14.75 5.21
C ALA A 86 3.67 -15.86 6.09
N VAL A 87 2.47 -16.36 5.77
CA VAL A 87 1.90 -17.55 6.44
C VAL A 87 2.75 -18.78 6.15
N LEU A 88 3.14 -19.01 4.91
CA LEU A 88 3.97 -20.16 4.55
C LEU A 88 5.38 -20.08 5.16
N ASP A 89 5.91 -18.88 5.39
CA ASP A 89 7.22 -18.73 6.04
C ASP A 89 7.30 -19.34 7.45
N VAL A 90 6.17 -19.52 8.13
CA VAL A 90 6.08 -20.18 9.45
C VAL A 90 5.65 -21.65 9.37
N VAL A 91 5.26 -22.15 8.20
CA VAL A 91 4.86 -23.54 7.99
C VAL A 91 6.05 -24.37 7.49
N PRO A 92 6.50 -25.39 8.24
CA PRO A 92 7.61 -26.25 7.80
C PRO A 92 7.35 -26.89 6.42
N GLY A 93 8.39 -26.95 5.58
CA GLY A 93 8.34 -27.61 4.27
C GLY A 93 7.74 -26.77 3.13
N THR A 94 7.31 -25.53 3.37
CA THR A 94 6.63 -24.71 2.35
C THR A 94 7.51 -23.60 1.74
N GLN A 95 8.84 -23.68 1.93
CA GLN A 95 9.79 -22.64 1.52
C GLN A 95 9.74 -22.34 0.01
N ARG A 96 9.53 -23.38 -0.81
CA ARG A 96 9.40 -23.22 -2.27
C ARG A 96 8.14 -22.42 -2.63
N ALA A 97 7.01 -22.73 -2.01
CA ALA A 97 5.75 -22.02 -2.23
C ALA A 97 5.83 -20.56 -1.76
N ALA A 98 6.41 -20.29 -0.60
CA ALA A 98 6.66 -18.92 -0.12
C ALA A 98 7.55 -18.12 -1.09
N THR A 99 8.56 -18.77 -1.68
CA THR A 99 9.45 -18.17 -2.69
C THR A 99 8.70 -17.87 -3.99
N THR A 100 7.89 -18.82 -4.47
CA THR A 100 7.05 -18.64 -5.66
C THR A 100 6.09 -17.47 -5.48
N LEU A 101 5.35 -17.42 -4.37
CA LEU A 101 4.40 -16.35 -4.10
C LEU A 101 5.09 -15.00 -3.94
N THR A 102 6.28 -14.96 -3.34
CA THR A 102 7.10 -13.74 -3.30
C THR A 102 7.38 -13.22 -4.72
N GLY A 103 7.77 -14.09 -5.64
CA GLY A 103 8.02 -13.76 -7.04
C GLY A 103 6.77 -13.39 -7.83
N VAL A 104 5.67 -14.13 -7.68
CA VAL A 104 4.38 -13.82 -8.33
C VAL A 104 3.86 -12.46 -7.85
N GLY A 105 3.97 -12.16 -6.55
CA GLY A 105 3.60 -10.86 -6.02
C GLY A 105 4.41 -9.74 -6.66
N LEU A 106 5.74 -9.89 -6.78
CA LEU A 106 6.59 -8.92 -7.48
C LEU A 106 6.20 -8.74 -8.96
N ALA A 107 5.86 -9.82 -9.67
CA ALA A 107 5.39 -9.74 -11.05
C ALA A 107 4.05 -8.97 -11.15
N GLY A 108 3.14 -9.16 -10.19
CA GLY A 108 1.86 -8.46 -10.11
C GLY A 108 1.96 -6.97 -9.84
N VAL A 109 3.10 -6.47 -9.35
CA VAL A 109 3.32 -5.03 -9.08
C VAL A 109 3.26 -4.21 -10.36
N ALA A 110 3.85 -4.71 -11.46
CA ALA A 110 3.97 -3.93 -12.70
C ALA A 110 2.61 -3.45 -13.25
N PRO A 111 1.62 -4.32 -13.53
CA PRO A 111 0.32 -3.87 -14.01
C PRO A 111 -0.42 -3.00 -12.98
N ALA A 112 -0.32 -3.30 -11.69
CA ALA A 112 -0.92 -2.50 -10.63
C ALA A 112 -0.34 -1.08 -10.58
N ALA A 113 0.98 -0.94 -10.71
CA ALA A 113 1.67 0.34 -10.71
C ALA A 113 1.30 1.18 -11.94
N LEU A 114 1.19 0.57 -13.12
CA LEU A 114 0.76 1.27 -14.34
C LEU A 114 -0.64 1.86 -14.18
N ALA A 115 -1.59 1.09 -13.65
CA ALA A 115 -2.94 1.56 -13.35
C ALA A 115 -2.90 2.70 -12.31
N GLY A 116 -2.17 2.52 -11.21
CA GLY A 116 -2.08 3.50 -10.13
C GLY A 116 -1.47 4.83 -10.57
N TRP A 117 -0.43 4.81 -11.42
CA TRP A 117 0.16 6.03 -11.98
C TRP A 117 -0.78 6.72 -12.97
N ALA A 118 -1.55 5.96 -13.75
CA ALA A 118 -2.56 6.51 -14.65
C ALA A 118 -3.68 7.24 -13.89
N ASP A 119 -4.10 6.72 -12.74
CA ASP A 119 -5.07 7.34 -11.83
C ASP A 119 -4.47 8.56 -11.11
N TRP A 120 -3.27 8.41 -10.55
CA TRP A 120 -2.59 9.46 -9.78
C TRP A 120 -2.29 10.72 -10.58
N ALA A 121 -2.07 10.58 -11.89
CA ALA A 121 -1.74 11.69 -12.78
C ALA A 121 -2.78 12.82 -12.80
N ASP A 122 -4.04 12.51 -12.48
CA ASP A 122 -5.17 13.44 -12.50
C ASP A 122 -5.71 13.76 -11.08
N LEU A 123 -5.00 13.30 -10.03
CA LEU A 123 -5.38 13.63 -8.66
C LEU A 123 -5.22 15.12 -8.36
N PRO A 124 -6.15 15.74 -7.60
CA PRO A 124 -5.97 17.09 -7.09
C PRO A 124 -4.79 17.15 -6.10
N PRO A 125 -4.23 18.35 -5.83
CA PRO A 125 -2.94 18.49 -5.13
C PRO A 125 -2.86 17.78 -3.78
N ALA A 126 -3.89 17.87 -2.94
CA ALA A 126 -3.89 17.25 -1.62
C ALA A 126 -3.82 15.72 -1.70
N GLN A 127 -4.63 15.10 -2.57
CA GLN A 127 -4.61 13.66 -2.80
C GLN A 127 -3.32 13.22 -3.50
N ALA A 128 -2.79 14.03 -4.41
CA ALA A 128 -1.55 13.72 -5.13
C ALA A 128 -0.34 13.65 -4.19
N ARG A 129 -0.28 14.48 -3.14
CA ARG A 129 0.79 14.43 -2.13
C ARG A 129 0.77 13.13 -1.33
N VAL A 130 -0.40 12.73 -0.84
CA VAL A 130 -0.55 11.43 -0.15
C VAL A 130 -0.31 10.28 -1.12
N GLY A 131 -0.78 10.39 -2.36
CA GLY A 131 -0.53 9.42 -3.43
C GLY A 131 0.96 9.25 -3.76
N LEU A 132 1.75 10.32 -3.68
CA LEU A 132 3.21 10.22 -3.85
C LEU A 132 3.86 9.51 -2.66
N ALA A 133 3.44 9.79 -1.42
CA ALA A 133 3.90 9.04 -0.24
C ALA A 133 3.53 7.55 -0.32
N HIS A 134 2.33 7.25 -0.83
CA HIS A 134 1.90 5.89 -1.15
C HIS A 134 2.82 5.23 -2.20
N ALA A 135 3.14 5.93 -3.29
CA ALA A 135 4.07 5.40 -4.30
C ALA A 135 5.47 5.14 -3.73
N VAL A 136 6.02 6.04 -2.92
CA VAL A 136 7.34 5.88 -2.28
C VAL A 136 7.36 4.69 -1.32
N THR A 137 6.31 4.51 -0.51
CA THR A 137 6.21 3.38 0.41
C THR A 137 6.03 2.05 -0.33
N ASN A 138 5.36 2.04 -1.48
CA ASN A 138 5.33 0.87 -2.37
C ASN A 138 6.73 0.53 -2.92
N VAL A 139 7.53 1.52 -3.32
CA VAL A 139 8.92 1.26 -3.77
C VAL A 139 9.73 0.58 -2.66
N ALA A 140 9.57 1.01 -1.40
CA ALA A 140 10.21 0.35 -0.27
C ALA A 140 9.73 -1.10 -0.09
N ALA A 141 8.42 -1.36 -0.20
CA ALA A 141 7.88 -2.72 -0.15
C ALA A 141 8.45 -3.62 -1.26
N VAL A 142 8.48 -3.12 -2.50
CA VAL A 142 9.05 -3.83 -3.66
C VAL A 142 10.54 -4.12 -3.45
N ALA A 143 11.31 -3.16 -2.96
CA ALA A 143 12.73 -3.35 -2.67
C ALA A 143 12.95 -4.44 -1.60
N CYS A 144 12.16 -4.44 -0.53
CA CYS A 144 12.18 -5.48 0.48
C CYS A 144 11.83 -6.85 -0.10
N TYR A 145 10.77 -6.97 -0.90
CA TYR A 145 10.40 -8.25 -1.52
C TYR A 145 11.40 -8.72 -2.59
N ALA A 146 12.03 -7.81 -3.33
CA ALA A 146 13.12 -8.14 -4.24
C ALA A 146 14.35 -8.66 -3.49
N ALA A 147 14.71 -8.03 -2.36
CA ALA A 147 15.76 -8.50 -1.48
C ALA A 147 15.42 -9.85 -0.85
N SER A 148 14.16 -10.06 -0.46
CA SER A 148 13.63 -11.34 0.03
C SER A 148 13.79 -12.45 -1.02
N LEU A 149 13.30 -12.21 -2.25
CA LEU A 149 13.39 -13.16 -3.35
C LEU A 149 14.85 -13.51 -3.64
N THR A 150 15.71 -12.50 -3.74
CA THR A 150 17.15 -12.69 -3.99
C THR A 150 17.81 -13.53 -2.90
N ALA A 151 17.52 -13.25 -1.62
CA ALA A 151 18.05 -14.03 -0.51
C ALA A 151 17.58 -15.50 -0.55
N ARG A 152 16.29 -15.74 -0.84
CA ARG A 152 15.72 -17.10 -0.97
C ARG A 152 16.37 -17.88 -2.11
N LEU A 153 16.51 -17.26 -3.29
CA LEU A 153 17.14 -17.88 -4.45
C LEU A 153 18.63 -18.16 -4.25
N ARG A 154 19.30 -17.40 -3.38
CA ARG A 154 20.69 -17.63 -2.98
C ARG A 154 20.85 -18.60 -1.80
N GLY A 155 19.81 -19.33 -1.41
CA GLY A 155 19.89 -20.30 -0.32
C GLY A 155 19.93 -19.70 1.09
N HIS A 156 19.51 -18.44 1.27
CA HIS A 156 19.45 -17.76 2.56
C HIS A 156 17.99 -17.52 3.00
N PRO A 157 17.21 -18.57 3.31
CA PRO A 157 15.77 -18.46 3.56
C PRO A 157 15.43 -17.59 4.78
N ALA A 158 16.23 -17.65 5.86
CA ALA A 158 16.00 -16.83 7.06
C ALA A 158 16.13 -15.33 6.77
N LYS A 159 17.15 -14.92 6.00
CA LYS A 159 17.31 -13.54 5.54
C LYS A 159 16.16 -13.14 4.61
N GLY A 160 15.71 -14.06 3.75
CA GLY A 160 14.51 -13.90 2.93
C GLY A 160 13.27 -13.58 3.75
N ARG A 161 13.03 -14.32 4.83
CA ARG A 161 11.91 -14.09 5.76
C ARG A 161 11.99 -12.73 6.44
N LEU A 162 13.17 -12.32 6.89
CA LEU A 162 13.34 -11.02 7.52
C LEU A 162 13.00 -9.87 6.57
N TRP A 163 13.44 -9.95 5.31
CA TRP A 163 13.07 -8.99 4.28
C TRP A 163 11.59 -9.04 3.92
N SER A 164 10.95 -10.21 3.85
CA SER A 164 9.50 -10.28 3.60
C SER A 164 8.68 -9.72 4.76
N LEU A 165 9.12 -9.85 6.01
CA LEU A 165 8.47 -9.20 7.16
C LEU A 165 8.56 -7.68 7.08
N GLY A 166 9.74 -7.14 6.76
CA GLY A 166 9.90 -5.70 6.51
C GLY A 166 9.06 -5.21 5.34
N GLY A 167 9.00 -6.00 4.26
CA GLY A 167 8.13 -5.75 3.10
C GLY A 167 6.65 -5.73 3.49
N LEU A 168 6.20 -6.69 4.31
CA LEU A 168 4.80 -6.78 4.75
C LEU A 168 4.41 -5.59 5.63
N ALA A 169 5.31 -5.11 6.48
CA ALA A 169 5.10 -3.88 7.25
C ALA A 169 4.94 -2.66 6.33
N ALA A 170 5.78 -2.54 5.29
CA ALA A 170 5.65 -1.49 4.29
C ALA A 170 4.34 -1.61 3.49
N VAL A 171 3.90 -2.82 3.17
CA VAL A 171 2.58 -3.10 2.54
C VAL A 171 1.43 -2.62 3.42
N ALA A 172 1.49 -2.83 4.73
CA ALA A 172 0.46 -2.34 5.65
C ALA A 172 0.40 -0.81 5.67
N VAL A 173 1.54 -0.13 5.77
CA VAL A 173 1.63 1.34 5.75
C VAL A 173 1.13 1.90 4.41
N THR A 174 1.60 1.34 3.29
CA THR A 174 1.20 1.84 1.97
C THR A 174 -0.28 1.55 1.69
N GLY A 175 -0.80 0.41 2.14
CA GLY A 175 -2.23 0.09 2.08
C GLY A 175 -3.10 1.11 2.82
N ALA A 176 -2.68 1.55 4.01
CA ALA A 176 -3.37 2.60 4.76
C ALA A 176 -3.35 3.96 4.03
N LEU A 177 -2.22 4.34 3.42
CA LEU A 177 -2.11 5.56 2.60
C LEU A 177 -3.02 5.47 1.36
N GLY A 178 -3.01 4.33 0.66
CA GLY A 178 -3.82 4.11 -0.54
C GLY A 178 -5.32 4.12 -0.22
N GLY A 179 -5.72 3.52 0.90
CA GLY A 179 -7.10 3.58 1.39
C GLY A 179 -7.57 5.00 1.68
N HIS A 180 -6.71 5.85 2.26
CA HIS A 180 -7.03 7.26 2.49
C HIS A 180 -7.26 8.03 1.17
N VAL A 181 -6.41 7.81 0.18
CA VAL A 181 -6.55 8.42 -1.16
C VAL A 181 -7.86 7.97 -1.81
N ALA A 182 -8.14 6.66 -1.82
CA ALA A 182 -9.35 6.09 -2.41
C ALA A 182 -10.63 6.58 -1.73
N TYR A 183 -10.65 6.66 -0.39
CA TYR A 183 -11.78 7.18 0.36
C TYR A 183 -12.07 8.66 0.02
N ARG A 184 -11.02 9.49 -0.04
CA ARG A 184 -11.16 10.91 -0.41
C ARG A 184 -11.61 11.12 -1.84
N GLN A 185 -11.18 10.26 -2.77
CA GLN A 185 -11.69 10.27 -4.15
C GLN A 185 -13.18 9.94 -4.21
N ALA A 186 -13.62 8.91 -3.47
CA ALA A 186 -15.02 8.50 -3.43
C ALA A 186 -15.94 9.58 -2.86
N VAL A 187 -15.54 10.21 -1.74
CA VAL A 187 -16.33 11.29 -1.11
C VAL A 187 -16.32 12.56 -1.95
N GLY A 188 -15.20 12.90 -2.60
CA GLY A 188 -15.10 14.07 -3.48
C GLY A 188 -15.85 13.94 -4.81
N ALA A 189 -16.23 12.71 -5.20
CA ALA A 189 -17.01 12.44 -6.41
C ALA A 189 -18.53 12.60 -6.20
N GLN A 190 -19.01 12.73 -4.95
CA GLN A 190 -20.40 13.11 -4.70
C GLN A 190 -20.57 14.63 -4.91
N PRO A 191 -21.45 15.08 -5.83
CA PRO A 191 -21.91 16.46 -5.81
C PRO A 191 -22.51 16.75 -4.43
N GLY A 192 -22.16 17.90 -3.84
CA GLY A 192 -22.48 18.25 -2.47
C GLY A 192 -23.95 18.01 -2.09
N ALA A 193 -24.15 17.54 -0.87
CA ALA A 193 -25.37 17.78 -0.10
C ALA A 193 -25.52 19.28 0.20
#